data_AF-A0A1M7ZF69-F1
#
_entry.id   AF-A0A1M7ZF69-F1
#
_cell.length_a   1.000
_cell.length_b   1.000
_cell.length_c   1.000
_cell.angle_alpha   90.00
_cell.angle_beta   90.00
_cell.angle_gamma   90.00
#
_symmetry.space_group_name_H-M   'P 1'
#
loop_
_entity.id
_entity.type
_entity.pdbx_description
1 polymer ?
#
loop_
_entity_poly.entity_id
_entity_poly.type
_entity_poly.pdbx_seq_one_letter_code
_entity_poly.pdbx_strand_id
1 'polypeptide(L)'
;MELRELTEQIGKRDREALLRSGEDSLRLDIEQIQHAIQKTRYEIVTLRADKEAESFSRATDELDAVVSDTESATDTILSAAERIDEAAARISKHVSEEHQGEIAAIQDQVIRIFEACNFQDITGQRISKVVRLLHFVEERIEHMIEIWGVDDDKQPEGATAFGQRTGDEALLNGPALITDKDVVSQDDIDSLFS
;
A
#
# COMPACT_ATOMS: atom_id res chain seq x y z
N MET A 1 -63.70 31.19 -34.18
CA MET A 1 -62.31 31.58 -34.50
C MET A 1 -61.47 31.60 -33.23
N GLU A 2 -61.93 32.29 -32.19
CA GLU A 2 -61.26 32.44 -30.89
C GLU A 2 -60.89 31.14 -30.16
N LEU A 3 -61.73 30.10 -30.20
CA LEU A 3 -61.46 28.82 -29.52
C LEU A 3 -60.25 28.07 -30.11
N ARG A 4 -59.99 28.19 -31.42
CA ARG A 4 -58.82 27.58 -32.06
C ARG A 4 -57.53 28.33 -31.71
N GLU A 5 -57.56 29.66 -31.72
CA GLU A 5 -56.43 30.50 -31.29
C GLU A 5 -56.07 30.28 -29.82
N LEU A 6 -57.08 30.16 -28.94
CA LEU A 6 -56.86 29.90 -27.52
C LEU A 6 -56.20 28.54 -27.27
N THR A 7 -56.62 27.51 -28.00
CA THR A 7 -56.02 26.16 -27.89
C THR A 7 -54.57 26.15 -28.39
N GLU A 8 -54.26 26.91 -29.44
CA GLU A 8 -52.90 27.06 -29.96
C GLU A 8 -51.99 27.87 -29.02
N GLN A 9 -52.53 28.91 -28.37
CA GLN A 9 -51.81 29.69 -27.35
C GLN A 9 -51.52 28.87 -26.08
N ILE A 10 -52.47 28.03 -25.63
CA ILE A 10 -52.27 27.12 -24.49
C ILE A 10 -51.20 26.08 -24.85
N GLY A 11 -51.27 25.46 -26.03
CA GLY A 11 -50.25 24.50 -26.49
C GLY A 11 -48.84 25.11 -26.61
N LYS A 12 -48.73 26.38 -27.04
CA LYS A 12 -47.45 27.12 -27.02
C LYS A 12 -46.96 27.38 -25.60
N ARG A 13 -47.83 27.83 -24.68
CA ARG A 13 -47.48 28.06 -23.27
C ARG A 13 -47.04 26.77 -22.57
N ASP A 14 -47.74 25.67 -22.78
CA ASP A 14 -47.41 24.38 -22.17
C ASP A 14 -46.07 23.85 -22.70
N ARG A 15 -45.78 24.04 -23.99
CA ARG A 15 -44.50 23.65 -24.58
C ARG A 15 -43.35 24.52 -24.08
N GLU A 16 -43.55 25.82 -23.94
CA GLU A 16 -42.56 26.71 -23.33
C GLU A 16 -42.34 26.41 -21.84
N ALA A 17 -43.39 26.07 -21.09
CA ALA A 17 -43.27 25.67 -19.70
C ALA A 17 -42.50 24.35 -19.54
N LEU A 18 -42.74 23.38 -20.42
CA LEU A 18 -42.01 22.10 -20.43
C LEU A 18 -40.52 22.29 -20.78
N LEU A 19 -40.21 23.14 -21.77
CA LEU A 19 -38.83 23.46 -22.14
C LEU A 19 -38.09 24.16 -21.00
N ARG A 20 -38.71 25.15 -20.34
CA ARG A 20 -38.14 25.82 -19.17
C ARG A 20 -37.92 24.85 -18.01
N SER A 21 -38.88 23.97 -17.74
CA SER A 21 -38.73 22.93 -16.71
C SER A 21 -37.58 21.95 -17.03
N GLY A 22 -37.37 21.63 -18.32
CA GLY A 22 -36.24 20.81 -18.74
C GLY A 22 -34.90 21.54 -18.60
N GLU A 23 -34.83 22.82 -18.96
CA GLU A 23 -33.65 23.67 -18.78
C GLU A 23 -33.28 23.85 -17.29
N ASP A 24 -34.28 24.04 -16.43
CA ASP A 24 -34.08 24.17 -14.99
C ASP A 24 -33.61 22.84 -14.37
N SER A 25 -34.15 21.70 -14.82
CA SER A 25 -33.66 20.38 -14.41
C SER A 25 -32.21 20.14 -14.84
N LEU A 26 -31.86 20.47 -16.08
CA LEU A 26 -30.49 20.36 -16.59
C LEU A 26 -29.52 21.25 -15.82
N ARG A 27 -29.92 22.48 -15.45
CA ARG A 27 -29.11 23.34 -14.58
C ARG A 27 -28.89 22.74 -13.20
N LEU A 28 -29.94 22.22 -12.58
CA LEU A 28 -29.87 21.53 -11.29
C LEU A 28 -28.94 20.31 -11.33
N ASP A 29 -28.99 19.53 -12.41
CA ASP A 29 -28.12 18.36 -12.59
C ASP A 29 -26.66 18.79 -12.79
N ILE A 30 -26.40 19.85 -13.56
CA ILE A 30 -25.05 20.42 -13.74
C ILE A 30 -24.51 20.97 -12.41
N GLU A 31 -25.32 21.67 -11.62
CA GLU A 31 -24.93 22.18 -10.30
C GLU A 31 -24.59 21.04 -9.33
N GLN A 32 -25.36 19.95 -9.35
CA GLN A 32 -25.06 18.76 -8.55
C GLN A 32 -23.75 18.09 -8.96
N ILE A 33 -23.50 17.95 -10.28
CA ILE A 33 -22.24 17.39 -10.79
C ILE A 33 -21.07 18.29 -10.41
N GLN A 34 -21.23 19.62 -10.55
CA GLN A 34 -20.20 20.58 -10.17
C GLN A 34 -19.87 20.49 -8.67
N HIS A 35 -20.88 20.41 -7.82
CA HIS A 35 -20.70 20.25 -6.38
C HIS A 35 -20.00 18.93 -6.03
N ALA A 36 -20.39 17.82 -6.68
CA ALA A 36 -19.73 16.52 -6.50
C ALA A 36 -18.25 16.58 -6.91
N ILE A 37 -17.93 17.19 -8.06
CA ILE A 37 -16.54 17.37 -8.53
C ILE A 37 -15.74 18.22 -7.54
N GLN A 38 -16.31 19.31 -7.04
CA GLN A 38 -15.63 20.18 -6.06
C GLN A 38 -15.34 19.43 -4.75
N LYS A 39 -16.29 18.62 -4.28
CA LYS A 39 -16.12 17.78 -3.09
C LYS A 39 -15.02 16.73 -3.30
N THR A 40 -15.06 15.98 -4.42
CA THR A 40 -14.04 14.98 -4.73
C THR A 40 -12.66 15.61 -4.92
N ARG A 41 -12.58 16.80 -5.54
CA ARG A 41 -11.34 17.57 -5.64
C ARG A 41 -10.81 17.91 -4.24
N TYR A 42 -11.65 18.39 -3.34
CA TYR A 42 -11.24 18.69 -1.96
C TYR A 42 -10.72 17.45 -1.23
N GLU A 43 -11.40 16.31 -1.36
CA GLU A 43 -10.98 15.04 -0.75
C GLU A 43 -9.62 14.57 -1.28
N ILE A 44 -9.39 14.64 -2.60
CA ILE A 44 -8.11 14.26 -3.22
C ILE A 44 -6.98 15.19 -2.83
N VAL A 45 -7.24 16.49 -2.75
CA VAL A 45 -6.25 17.46 -2.27
C VAL A 45 -5.93 17.21 -0.81
N THR A 46 -6.92 16.88 0.02
CA THR A 46 -6.70 16.58 1.44
C THR A 46 -5.84 15.32 1.62
N LEU A 47 -6.07 14.28 0.82
CA LEU A 47 -5.22 13.08 0.80
C LEU A 47 -3.75 13.36 0.43
N ARG A 48 -3.49 14.38 -0.40
CA ARG A 48 -2.12 14.79 -0.80
C ARG A 48 -1.51 15.86 0.09
N ALA A 49 -2.36 16.71 0.70
CA ALA A 49 -1.96 17.84 1.53
C ALA A 49 -1.53 17.40 2.91
N ASP A 50 -2.03 16.25 3.37
CA ASP A 50 -1.35 15.52 4.42
C ASP A 50 0.11 15.30 3.97
N LYS A 51 1.08 15.44 4.88
CA LYS A 51 2.50 15.17 4.58
C LYS A 51 2.77 13.68 4.31
N GLU A 52 1.73 12.97 3.89
CA GLU A 52 1.64 11.54 3.64
C GLU A 52 2.04 11.14 2.22
N ALA A 53 2.29 12.06 1.28
CA ALA A 53 2.94 11.65 0.02
C ALA A 53 4.32 11.03 0.31
N GLU A 54 5.09 11.62 1.26
CA GLU A 54 6.28 10.97 1.82
C GLU A 54 5.93 9.71 2.62
N SER A 55 4.81 9.68 3.36
CA SER A 55 4.42 8.51 4.16
C SER A 55 3.96 7.31 3.32
N PHE A 56 3.35 7.52 2.16
CA PHE A 56 2.85 6.46 1.28
C PHE A 56 4.00 5.82 0.49
N SER A 57 4.87 6.65 -0.09
CA SER A 57 6.13 6.19 -0.67
C SER A 57 6.97 5.46 0.38
N ARG A 58 7.12 6.04 1.58
CA ARG A 58 7.84 5.40 2.69
C ARG A 58 7.21 4.08 3.12
N ALA A 59 5.89 3.99 3.25
CA ALA A 59 5.22 2.74 3.63
C ALA A 59 5.43 1.65 2.56
N THR A 60 5.50 2.04 1.29
CA THR A 60 5.79 1.13 0.19
C THR A 60 7.24 0.67 0.22
N ASP A 61 8.18 1.58 0.42
CA ASP A 61 9.60 1.28 0.60
C ASP A 61 9.86 0.39 1.84
N GLU A 62 9.17 0.65 2.95
CA GLU A 62 9.22 -0.16 4.18
C GLU A 62 8.68 -1.58 3.91
N LEU A 63 7.62 -1.73 3.11
CA LEU A 63 7.10 -3.06 2.73
C LEU A 63 8.08 -3.82 1.83
N ASP A 64 8.75 -3.15 0.88
CA ASP A 64 9.79 -3.76 0.06
C ASP A 64 11.02 -4.15 0.90
N ALA A 65 11.41 -3.32 1.87
CA ALA A 65 12.45 -3.65 2.83
C ALA A 65 12.09 -4.89 3.66
N VAL A 66 10.85 -5.01 4.15
CA VAL A 66 10.37 -6.22 4.83
C VAL A 66 10.51 -7.46 3.94
N VAL A 67 10.14 -7.37 2.67
CA VAL A 67 10.29 -8.51 1.74
C VAL A 67 11.77 -8.88 1.61
N SER A 68 12.64 -7.91 1.36
CA SER A 68 14.09 -8.16 1.21
C SER A 68 14.73 -8.74 2.48
N ASP A 69 14.39 -8.20 3.65
CA ASP A 69 14.92 -8.66 4.93
C ASP A 69 14.46 -10.09 5.24
N THR A 70 13.19 -10.40 4.93
CA THR A 70 12.66 -11.76 5.11
C THR A 70 13.24 -12.78 4.13
N GLU A 71 13.56 -12.38 2.90
CA GLU A 71 14.31 -13.19 1.94
C GLU A 71 15.73 -13.49 2.48
N SER A 72 16.46 -12.45 2.88
CA SER A 72 17.83 -12.60 3.40
C SER A 72 17.90 -13.46 4.67
N ALA A 73 16.96 -13.26 5.60
CA ALA A 73 16.85 -14.08 6.79
C ALA A 73 16.56 -15.55 6.44
N THR A 74 15.71 -15.80 5.44
CA THR A 74 15.38 -17.15 4.98
C THR A 74 16.59 -17.84 4.36
N ASP A 75 17.34 -17.15 3.49
CA ASP A 75 18.58 -17.67 2.90
C ASP A 75 19.62 -18.03 3.98
N THR A 76 19.72 -17.20 5.01
CA THR A 76 20.59 -17.47 6.17
C THR A 76 20.16 -18.72 6.94
N ILE A 77 18.85 -18.88 7.19
CA ILE A 77 18.30 -20.07 7.87
C ILE A 77 18.54 -21.33 7.04
N LEU A 78 18.28 -21.28 5.73
CA LEU A 78 18.50 -22.40 4.82
C LEU A 78 19.98 -22.80 4.76
N SER A 79 20.87 -21.82 4.63
CA SER A 79 22.32 -22.04 4.65
C SER A 79 22.80 -22.65 5.97
N ALA A 80 22.23 -22.24 7.10
CA ALA A 80 22.52 -22.83 8.40
C ALA A 80 22.03 -24.28 8.48
N ALA A 81 20.83 -24.56 7.96
CA ALA A 81 20.26 -25.91 7.91
C ALA A 81 21.11 -26.85 7.04
N GLU A 82 21.60 -26.40 5.88
CA GLU A 82 22.55 -27.15 5.04
C GLU A 82 23.82 -27.52 5.81
N ARG A 83 24.44 -26.54 6.51
CA ARG A 83 25.64 -26.77 7.32
C ARG A 83 25.38 -27.78 8.45
N ILE A 84 24.19 -27.76 9.06
CA ILE A 84 23.78 -28.72 10.07
C ILE A 84 23.67 -30.14 9.47
N ASP A 85 23.03 -30.30 8.31
CA ASP A 85 22.90 -31.61 7.65
C ASP A 85 24.27 -32.17 7.24
N GLU A 86 25.14 -31.34 6.66
CA GLU A 86 26.50 -31.75 6.32
C GLU A 86 27.29 -32.20 7.55
N ALA A 87 27.16 -31.47 8.67
CA ALA A 87 27.81 -31.84 9.92
C ALA A 87 27.25 -33.16 10.48
N ALA A 88 25.92 -33.33 10.47
CA ALA A 88 25.25 -34.55 10.88
C ALA A 88 25.71 -35.75 10.03
N ALA A 89 25.78 -35.59 8.71
CA ALA A 89 26.25 -36.62 7.78
C ALA A 89 27.73 -36.99 8.00
N ARG A 90 28.59 -36.02 8.34
CA ARG A 90 29.99 -36.30 8.70
C ARG A 90 30.10 -37.05 10.03
N ILE A 91 29.31 -36.68 11.03
CA ILE A 91 29.31 -37.31 12.35
C ILE A 91 28.74 -38.74 12.28
N SER A 92 27.69 -38.98 11.48
CA SER A 92 27.10 -40.31 11.26
C SER A 92 28.14 -41.36 10.89
N LYS A 93 29.17 -40.99 10.11
CA LYS A 93 30.24 -41.91 9.67
C LYS A 93 31.16 -42.40 10.80
N HIS A 94 31.16 -41.71 11.94
CA HIS A 94 32.12 -41.94 13.03
C HIS A 94 31.44 -42.31 14.36
N VAL A 95 30.11 -42.25 14.43
CA VAL A 95 29.34 -42.53 15.64
C VAL A 95 28.90 -44.00 15.71
N SER A 96 28.73 -44.54 16.92
CA SER A 96 28.22 -45.89 17.15
C SER A 96 26.77 -46.05 16.68
N GLU A 97 26.35 -47.29 16.40
CA GLU A 97 24.97 -47.60 15.96
C GLU A 97 23.89 -47.06 16.91
N GLU A 98 24.16 -47.02 18.21
CA GLU A 98 23.25 -46.49 19.25
C GLU A 98 22.83 -45.03 19.00
N HIS A 99 23.74 -44.19 18.49
CA HIS A 99 23.48 -42.77 18.25
C HIS A 99 23.05 -42.46 16.80
N GLN A 100 22.99 -43.45 15.91
CA GLN A 100 22.54 -43.23 14.53
C GLN A 100 21.08 -42.73 14.47
N GLY A 101 20.24 -43.17 15.41
CA GLY A 101 18.86 -42.69 15.51
C GLY A 101 18.76 -41.19 15.81
N GLU A 102 19.66 -40.66 16.63
CA GLU A 102 19.71 -39.22 16.95
C GLU A 102 20.18 -38.40 15.75
N ILE A 103 21.16 -38.90 15.00
CA ILE A 103 21.61 -38.25 13.76
C ILE A 103 20.47 -38.21 12.74
N ALA A 104 19.76 -39.31 12.54
CA ALA A 104 18.60 -39.35 11.65
C ALA A 104 17.51 -38.35 12.08
N ALA A 105 17.27 -38.20 13.39
CA ALA A 105 16.32 -37.22 13.91
C ALA A 105 16.75 -35.77 13.61
N ILE A 106 18.04 -35.45 13.70
CA ILE A 106 18.58 -34.13 13.32
C ILE A 106 18.32 -33.86 11.84
N GLN A 107 18.62 -34.84 10.96
CA GLN A 107 18.41 -34.69 9.53
C GLN A 107 16.91 -34.54 9.17
N ASP A 108 16.01 -35.23 9.88
CA ASP A 108 14.56 -35.02 9.73
C ASP A 108 14.14 -33.59 10.10
N GLN A 109 14.71 -33.02 11.17
CA GLN A 109 14.45 -31.61 11.52
C GLN A 109 14.97 -30.64 10.47
N VAL A 110 16.13 -30.91 9.87
CA VAL A 110 16.65 -30.09 8.77
C VAL A 110 15.70 -30.12 7.57
N ILE A 111 15.17 -31.29 7.20
CA ILE A 111 14.16 -31.41 6.12
C ILE A 111 12.92 -30.56 6.44
N ARG A 112 12.41 -30.61 7.68
CA ARG A 112 11.28 -29.79 8.10
C ARG A 112 11.55 -28.30 8.01
N ILE A 113 12.78 -27.84 8.27
CA ILE A 113 13.18 -26.43 8.10
C ILE A 113 13.08 -26.05 6.62
N PHE A 114 13.63 -26.86 5.70
CA PHE A 114 13.52 -26.61 4.26
C PHE A 114 12.06 -26.50 3.80
N GLU A 115 11.20 -27.42 4.25
CA GLU A 115 9.77 -27.40 3.92
C GLU A 115 9.05 -26.17 4.48
N ALA A 116 9.37 -25.77 5.72
CA ALA A 116 8.76 -24.61 6.37
C ALA A 116 9.15 -23.29 5.67
N CYS A 117 10.41 -23.14 5.28
CA CYS A 117 10.92 -21.97 4.59
C CYS A 117 10.39 -21.82 3.14
N ASN A 118 9.92 -22.91 2.52
CA ASN A 118 9.42 -22.89 1.14
C ASN A 118 8.13 -22.05 0.95
N PHE A 119 7.43 -21.70 2.03
CA PHE A 119 6.26 -20.81 1.98
C PHE A 119 6.60 -19.31 1.84
N GLN A 120 7.86 -18.94 2.01
CA GLN A 120 8.28 -17.52 1.99
C GLN A 120 8.11 -16.89 0.60
N ASP A 121 8.37 -17.63 -0.49
CA ASP A 121 8.18 -17.15 -1.87
C ASP A 121 6.75 -16.66 -2.15
N ILE A 122 5.74 -17.38 -1.65
CA ILE A 122 4.32 -16.97 -1.80
C ILE A 122 4.04 -15.68 -1.02
N THR A 123 4.69 -15.48 0.13
CA THR A 123 4.48 -14.30 0.97
C THR A 123 5.12 -13.06 0.33
N GLY A 124 6.37 -13.17 -0.15
CA GLY A 124 7.04 -12.11 -0.91
C GLY A 124 6.21 -11.70 -2.13
N GLN A 125 5.77 -12.65 -2.95
CA GLN A 125 4.93 -12.37 -4.11
C GLN A 125 3.60 -11.68 -3.76
N ARG A 126 2.97 -12.02 -2.63
CA ARG A 126 1.73 -11.38 -2.18
C ARG A 126 1.97 -9.94 -1.75
N ILE A 127 3.03 -9.68 -0.98
CA ILE A 127 3.40 -8.33 -0.56
C ILE A 127 3.74 -7.47 -1.78
N SER A 128 4.57 -7.97 -2.71
CA SER A 128 4.88 -7.21 -3.93
C SER A 128 3.65 -6.93 -4.79
N LYS A 129 2.61 -7.77 -4.76
CA LYS A 129 1.32 -7.47 -5.43
C LYS A 129 0.59 -6.32 -4.75
N VAL A 130 0.60 -6.27 -3.42
CA VAL A 130 0.00 -5.17 -2.66
C VAL A 130 0.75 -3.86 -2.95
N VAL A 131 2.09 -3.87 -2.89
CA VAL A 131 2.95 -2.73 -3.24
C VAL A 131 2.65 -2.19 -4.64
N ARG A 132 2.58 -3.07 -5.65
CA ARG A 132 2.21 -2.65 -7.03
C ARG A 132 0.81 -2.03 -7.12
N LEU A 133 -0.15 -2.54 -6.35
CA LEU A 133 -1.50 -1.97 -6.31
C LEU A 133 -1.48 -0.58 -5.68
N LEU A 134 -0.68 -0.38 -4.62
CA LEU A 134 -0.51 0.91 -3.96
C LEU A 134 0.08 1.95 -4.94
N HIS A 135 1.15 1.62 -5.66
CA HIS A 135 1.68 2.50 -6.71
C HIS A 135 0.67 2.83 -7.81
N PHE A 136 -0.14 1.85 -8.23
CA PHE A 136 -1.18 2.10 -9.22
C PHE A 136 -2.25 3.09 -8.71
N VAL A 137 -2.58 3.05 -7.41
CA VAL A 137 -3.51 4.00 -6.80
C VAL A 137 -2.89 5.39 -6.72
N GLU A 138 -1.63 5.49 -6.34
CA GLU A 138 -0.85 6.74 -6.30
C GLU A 138 -0.78 7.42 -7.66
N GLU A 139 -0.35 6.71 -8.71
CA GLU A 139 -0.31 7.23 -10.08
C GLU A 139 -1.68 7.76 -10.53
N ARG A 140 -2.77 7.05 -10.15
CA ARG A 140 -4.11 7.51 -10.50
C ARG A 140 -4.50 8.80 -9.78
N ILE A 141 -4.13 8.94 -8.52
CA ILE A 141 -4.38 10.17 -7.75
C ILE A 141 -3.61 11.34 -8.37
N GLU A 142 -2.33 11.15 -8.73
CA GLU A 142 -1.53 12.16 -9.41
C GLU A 142 -2.16 12.62 -10.73
N HIS A 143 -2.57 11.68 -11.58
CA HIS A 143 -3.25 11.99 -12.84
C HIS A 143 -4.56 12.77 -12.61
N MET A 144 -5.32 12.45 -11.56
CA MET A 144 -6.57 13.17 -11.24
C MET A 144 -6.28 14.61 -10.81
N ILE A 145 -5.20 14.84 -10.07
CA ILE A 145 -4.74 16.18 -9.67
C ILE A 145 -4.33 16.99 -10.90
N GLU A 146 -3.53 16.40 -11.80
CA GLU A 146 -3.09 17.04 -13.04
C GLU A 146 -4.27 17.49 -13.92
N ILE A 147 -5.24 16.60 -14.12
CA ILE A 147 -6.44 16.89 -14.93
C ILE A 147 -7.25 18.05 -14.34
N TRP A 148 -7.30 18.17 -13.01
CA TRP A 148 -8.11 19.18 -12.34
C TRP A 148 -7.40 20.50 -12.06
N GLY A 149 -6.11 20.60 -12.39
CA GLY A 149 -5.33 21.84 -12.23
C GLY A 149 -5.39 22.37 -10.80
N VAL A 150 -5.25 21.48 -9.82
CA VAL A 150 -5.18 21.91 -8.43
C VAL A 150 -3.84 22.64 -8.22
N ASP A 151 -3.89 23.96 -8.05
CA ASP A 151 -2.73 24.72 -7.59
C ASP A 151 -2.30 24.22 -6.20
N ASP A 152 -1.07 23.71 -6.11
CA ASP A 152 -0.44 23.21 -4.87
C ASP A 152 -0.42 24.26 -3.75
N ASP A 153 -0.48 25.54 -4.10
CA ASP A 153 -0.40 26.69 -3.17
C ASP A 153 -1.66 26.88 -2.31
N LYS A 154 -2.75 26.17 -2.58
CA LYS A 154 -4.00 26.27 -1.80
C LYS A 154 -4.29 24.97 -1.07
N GLN A 155 -3.42 24.62 -0.14
CA GLN A 155 -3.74 23.64 0.88
C GLN A 155 -5.01 24.08 1.62
N PRO A 156 -6.03 23.22 1.76
CA PRO A 156 -7.22 23.58 2.51
C PRO A 156 -6.85 23.85 3.98
N GLU A 157 -7.09 25.07 4.45
CA GLU A 157 -6.92 25.44 5.86
C GLU A 157 -7.75 24.48 6.73
N GLY A 158 -7.10 23.71 7.60
CA GLY A 158 -7.76 22.78 8.49
C GLY A 158 -7.80 21.32 8.02
N ALA A 159 -7.00 20.92 7.03
CA ALA A 159 -6.66 19.50 6.85
C ALA A 159 -6.05 18.98 8.16
N THR A 160 -6.87 18.30 8.96
CA THR A 160 -6.40 17.59 10.14
C THR A 160 -5.64 16.38 9.64
N ALA A 161 -4.33 16.33 9.94
CA ALA A 161 -3.49 15.18 9.65
C ALA A 161 -4.21 13.91 10.11
N PHE A 162 -4.61 13.06 9.16
CA PHE A 162 -5.04 11.72 9.50
C PHE A 162 -3.80 10.98 10.00
N GLY A 163 -3.93 10.22 11.08
CA GLY A 163 -2.82 9.33 11.50
C GLY A 163 -1.62 9.98 12.18
N GLN A 164 -1.73 11.18 12.80
CA GLN A 164 -0.74 11.58 13.81
C GLN A 164 -0.74 10.57 14.96
N ARG A 165 0.19 9.61 14.88
CA ARG A 165 0.45 8.61 15.92
C ARG A 165 0.92 9.35 17.17
N THR A 166 0.30 9.10 18.31
CA THR A 166 0.65 9.74 19.58
C THR A 166 0.98 8.70 20.65
N GLY A 167 1.79 9.09 21.63
CA GLY A 167 2.25 8.16 22.68
C GLY A 167 3.07 7.01 22.11
N ASP A 168 2.79 5.79 22.53
CA ASP A 168 3.54 4.58 22.14
C ASP A 168 3.43 4.27 20.64
N GLU A 169 2.35 4.69 19.98
CA GLU A 169 2.17 4.50 18.55
C GLU A 169 3.19 5.32 17.72
N ALA A 170 3.68 6.42 18.28
CA ALA A 170 4.75 7.22 17.68
C ALA A 170 6.13 6.53 17.77
N LEU A 171 6.27 5.52 18.62
CA LEU A 171 7.50 4.72 18.74
C LEU A 171 7.52 3.54 17.76
N LEU A 172 6.37 3.18 17.17
CA LEU A 172 6.25 2.13 16.17
C LEU A 172 6.67 2.67 14.80
N ASN A 173 7.97 2.60 14.54
CA ASN A 173 8.56 2.86 13.23
C ASN A 173 8.67 1.55 12.45
N GLY A 174 8.50 1.61 11.13
CA GLY A 174 8.83 0.50 10.25
C GLY A 174 10.34 0.21 10.24
N PRO A 175 10.77 -0.85 9.52
CA PRO A 175 12.20 -1.11 9.35
C PRO A 175 12.91 0.12 8.78
N ALA A 176 14.13 0.34 9.25
CA ALA A 176 14.94 1.48 8.81
C ALA A 176 15.34 1.28 7.34
N LEU A 177 15.13 2.30 6.51
CA LEU A 177 15.54 2.27 5.12
C LEU A 177 17.02 2.67 4.99
N ILE A 178 17.73 2.15 4.00
CA ILE A 178 19.13 2.54 3.71
C ILE A 178 19.29 4.05 3.49
N THR A 179 18.22 4.71 3.04
CA THR A 179 18.16 6.15 2.79
C THR A 179 17.88 6.97 4.05
N ASP A 180 17.46 6.35 5.16
CA ASP A 180 17.22 7.04 6.42
C ASP A 180 18.55 7.54 7.02
N LYS A 181 18.48 8.68 7.73
CA LYS A 181 19.63 9.23 8.45
C LYS A 181 19.85 8.46 9.74
N ASP A 182 21.11 8.32 10.15
CA ASP A 182 21.52 7.67 11.40
C ASP A 182 21.14 6.19 11.53
N VAL A 183 21.01 5.49 10.39
CA VAL A 183 20.85 4.02 10.38
C VAL A 183 22.19 3.36 10.65
N VAL A 184 22.25 2.58 11.73
CA VAL A 184 23.42 1.78 12.11
C VAL A 184 23.51 0.57 11.18
N SER A 185 24.66 0.34 10.57
CA SER A 185 24.85 -0.81 9.68
C SER A 185 25.05 -2.10 10.48
N GLN A 186 24.78 -3.26 9.86
CA GLN A 186 25.04 -4.55 10.49
C GLN A 186 26.53 -4.72 10.85
N ASP A 187 27.44 -4.19 10.02
CA ASP A 187 28.89 -4.20 10.28
C ASP A 187 29.25 -3.38 11.53
N ASP A 188 28.55 -2.27 11.78
CA ASP A 188 28.73 -1.46 13.00
C ASP A 188 28.26 -2.24 14.24
N ILE A 189 27.16 -2.99 14.14
CA ILE A 189 26.66 -3.86 15.22
C ILE A 189 27.65 -4.99 15.48
N ASP A 190 28.11 -5.68 14.44
CA ASP A 190 29.03 -6.80 14.55
C ASP A 190 30.36 -6.36 15.19
N SER A 191 30.81 -5.12 14.93
CA SER A 191 31.99 -4.51 15.54
C SER A 191 31.84 -4.25 17.06
N LEU A 192 30.62 -4.17 17.59
CA LEU A 192 30.37 -4.01 19.03
C LEU A 192 30.47 -5.34 19.81
N PHE A 193 30.36 -6.48 19.11
CA PHE A 193 30.36 -7.82 19.72
C PHE A 193 31.58 -8.67 19.33
N SER A 194 32.50 -8.14 18.52
CA SER A 194 33.78 -8.77 18.12
C SER A 194 34.93 -8.55 19.09
#